data_AF-A0A812X255-F1
#
_entry.id   AF-A0A812X255-F1
#
_cell.length_a   1.000
_cell.length_b   1.000
_cell.length_c   1.000
_cell.angle_alpha   90.00
_cell.angle_beta   90.00
_cell.angle_gamma   90.00
#
_symmetry.space_group_name_H-M   'P 1'
#
loop_
_entity.id
_entity.type
_entity.pdbx_description
1 polymer ?
#
loop_
_entity_poly.entity_id
_entity_poly.type
_entity_poly.pdbx_seq_one_letter_code
_entity_poly.pdbx_strand_id
1 'polypeptide(L)'
;MMLAPPPTLAALAPPGVVPQAQMRAAARDAGGSVTDGRLLASGMLLAKRSWRRQLRRTARLALRQKPRSKPMPAEQKVYPAKELCSRCGFCNTSLVGRVQEACAFLGEGMERIDALEAKVHGRRRRIDEENELYFGVTEENGLRPIRMARESRPERRAWTGVVTSIACEMLRSGRVDAVLCVGSASPEAPLEPKPILARTVEEVLASGGVKPMLSPNLLPLEELWEVRGQDIRKLLFIGVGCQVQALRSVEEDLDLDVLYVLGTNCVDNPRDAEALQRFLRSASETPETAVGFEFMQDNRIWAIE
;
A
#
# COMPACT_ATOMS: atom_id res chain seq x y z
N MET A 1 -36.32 -0.01 21.91
CA MET A 1 -36.24 0.32 20.48
C MET A 1 -36.07 -1.00 19.73
N MET A 2 -37.09 -1.39 18.95
CA MET A 2 -37.12 -2.66 18.22
C MET A 2 -36.10 -2.65 17.07
N LEU A 3 -35.27 -3.69 17.02
CA LEU A 3 -34.34 -3.95 15.92
C LEU A 3 -35.14 -4.36 14.67
N ALA A 4 -34.91 -3.65 13.56
CA ALA A 4 -35.45 -4.02 12.25
C ALA A 4 -34.84 -5.35 11.75
N PRO A 5 -35.59 -6.21 11.05
CA PRO A 5 -35.06 -7.45 10.52
C PRO A 5 -34.11 -7.18 9.33
N PRO A 6 -33.13 -8.07 9.07
CA PRO A 6 -32.20 -7.90 7.96
C PRO A 6 -32.92 -8.05 6.60
N PRO A 7 -32.47 -7.34 5.55
CA PRO A 7 -33.09 -7.41 4.23
C PRO A 7 -32.94 -8.81 3.62
N THR A 8 -34.04 -9.31 3.06
CA THR A 8 -34.12 -10.59 2.35
C THR A 8 -33.29 -10.62 1.08
N LEU A 9 -32.67 -11.78 0.83
CA LEU A 9 -31.75 -12.14 -0.26
C LEU A 9 -32.41 -12.20 -1.67
N ALA A 10 -33.35 -11.30 -1.98
CA ALA A 10 -34.18 -11.35 -3.17
C ALA A 10 -33.85 -10.31 -4.26
N ALA A 11 -32.80 -9.49 -4.10
CA ALA A 11 -32.53 -8.35 -4.97
C ALA A 11 -31.28 -8.48 -5.87
N LEU A 12 -30.90 -9.68 -6.30
CA LEU A 12 -29.83 -9.88 -7.28
C LEU A 12 -30.22 -10.97 -8.29
N ALA A 13 -31.07 -10.60 -9.25
CA ALA A 13 -31.27 -11.41 -10.45
C ALA A 13 -29.96 -11.40 -11.28
N PRO A 14 -29.55 -12.54 -11.87
CA PRO A 14 -28.36 -12.59 -12.73
C PRO A 14 -28.58 -11.74 -14.00
N PRO A 15 -27.56 -11.02 -14.51
CA PRO A 15 -27.65 -10.36 -15.81
C PRO A 15 -27.67 -11.45 -16.89
N GLY A 16 -28.77 -11.54 -17.64
CA GLY A 16 -28.88 -12.43 -18.80
C GLY A 16 -30.15 -13.27 -18.85
N VAL A 17 -31.32 -12.64 -18.77
CA VAL A 17 -32.52 -13.17 -19.42
C VAL A 17 -32.94 -12.15 -20.46
N VAL A 18 -32.34 -12.22 -21.65
CA VAL A 18 -32.89 -11.57 -22.84
C VAL A 18 -34.15 -12.36 -23.20
N PRO A 19 -35.34 -11.74 -23.28
CA PRO A 19 -36.55 -12.44 -23.69
C PRO A 19 -36.32 -13.11 -25.06
N GLN A 20 -36.71 -14.39 -25.19
CA GLN A 20 -36.57 -15.21 -26.42
C GLN A 20 -37.08 -14.55 -27.70
N ALA A 21 -37.90 -13.50 -27.59
CA ALA A 21 -38.40 -12.70 -28.70
C ALA A 21 -37.31 -11.88 -29.42
N GLN A 22 -36.24 -11.45 -28.74
CA GLN A 22 -35.19 -10.62 -29.35
C GLN A 22 -34.07 -11.41 -30.05
N MET A 23 -33.88 -12.70 -29.74
CA MET A 23 -32.91 -13.56 -30.43
C MET A 23 -33.33 -13.94 -31.86
N ARG A 24 -34.63 -13.94 -32.17
CA ARG A 24 -35.13 -14.31 -33.51
C ARG A 24 -34.94 -13.22 -34.56
N ALA A 25 -34.64 -11.98 -34.15
CA ALA A 25 -34.32 -10.89 -35.07
C ALA A 25 -32.85 -10.93 -35.51
N ALA A 26 -31.91 -11.27 -34.62
CA ALA A 26 -30.47 -11.30 -34.93
C ALA A 26 -30.03 -12.55 -35.70
N ALA A 27 -30.76 -13.66 -35.60
CA ALA A 27 -30.41 -14.92 -36.27
C ALA A 27 -30.86 -15.02 -37.75
N ARG A 28 -31.55 -13.99 -38.29
CA ARG A 28 -31.92 -13.94 -39.72
C ARG A 28 -30.88 -13.24 -40.59
N ASP A 29 -29.97 -12.46 -40.02
CA ASP A 29 -28.93 -11.72 -40.77
C ASP A 29 -27.57 -12.43 -40.83
N ALA A 30 -27.39 -13.56 -40.12
CA ALA A 30 -26.16 -14.34 -40.16
C ALA A 30 -26.49 -15.78 -40.60
N GLY A 31 -26.37 -16.06 -41.89
CA GLY A 31 -26.61 -17.37 -42.49
C GLY A 31 -25.63 -18.44 -42.03
N GLY A 32 -25.85 -19.03 -40.85
CA GLY A 32 -25.02 -20.09 -40.27
C GLY A 32 -25.83 -21.34 -39.90
N SER A 33 -25.44 -22.49 -40.44
CA SER A 33 -26.06 -23.80 -40.22
C SER A 33 -25.81 -24.37 -38.82
N VAL A 34 -26.80 -25.10 -38.33
CA VAL A 34 -26.90 -25.78 -37.02
C VAL A 34 -25.78 -26.80 -36.80
N THR A 35 -24.66 -26.38 -36.19
CA THR A 35 -23.65 -27.30 -35.59
C THR A 35 -22.91 -26.63 -34.42
N ASP A 36 -23.60 -26.09 -33.41
CA ASP A 36 -22.90 -25.35 -32.33
C ASP A 36 -23.47 -25.51 -30.91
N GLY A 37 -24.02 -26.69 -30.59
CA GLY A 37 -24.60 -26.96 -29.26
C GLY A 37 -23.60 -27.29 -28.14
N ARG A 38 -22.40 -27.79 -28.47
CA ARG A 38 -21.41 -28.27 -27.47
C ARG A 38 -20.44 -27.18 -26.98
N LEU A 39 -20.13 -26.18 -27.80
CA LEU A 39 -19.26 -25.06 -27.43
C LEU A 39 -19.97 -24.08 -26.48
N LEU A 40 -21.25 -23.81 -26.71
CA LEU A 40 -22.09 -22.97 -25.83
C LEU A 40 -22.26 -23.56 -24.42
N ALA A 41 -22.46 -24.89 -24.31
CA ALA A 41 -22.61 -25.57 -23.02
C ALA A 41 -21.32 -25.52 -22.18
N SER A 42 -20.15 -25.69 -22.82
CA SER A 42 -18.85 -25.62 -22.15
C SER A 42 -18.51 -24.20 -21.68
N GLY A 43 -18.83 -23.18 -22.50
CA GLY A 43 -18.70 -21.77 -22.12
C GLY A 43 -19.61 -21.38 -20.95
N MET A 44 -20.86 -21.87 -20.93
CA MET A 44 -21.80 -21.66 -19.82
C MET A 44 -21.35 -22.36 -18.52
N LEU A 45 -20.78 -23.56 -18.59
CA LEU A 45 -20.25 -24.27 -17.42
C LEU A 45 -19.01 -23.57 -16.83
N LEU A 46 -18.11 -23.06 -17.69
CA LEU A 46 -16.95 -22.28 -17.27
C LEU A 46 -17.38 -20.94 -16.64
N ALA A 47 -18.35 -20.24 -17.22
CA ALA A 47 -18.93 -19.02 -16.66
C ALA A 47 -19.64 -19.27 -15.32
N LYS A 48 -20.40 -20.37 -15.19
CA LYS A 48 -21.05 -20.76 -13.91
C LYS A 48 -20.04 -21.15 -12.83
N ARG A 49 -18.91 -21.78 -13.20
CA ARG A 49 -17.82 -22.11 -12.27
C ARG A 49 -17.05 -20.86 -11.83
N SER A 50 -16.77 -19.92 -12.74
CA SER A 50 -16.12 -18.65 -12.39
C SER A 50 -17.03 -17.79 -11.51
N TRP A 51 -18.32 -17.71 -11.84
CA TRP A 51 -19.32 -16.98 -11.06
C TRP A 51 -19.51 -17.56 -9.65
N ARG A 52 -19.55 -18.90 -9.50
CA ARG A 52 -19.61 -19.55 -8.17
C ARG A 52 -18.34 -19.35 -7.35
N ARG A 53 -17.15 -19.29 -7.98
CA ARG A 53 -15.89 -18.94 -7.30
C ARG A 53 -15.90 -17.48 -6.87
N GLN A 54 -16.37 -16.58 -7.72
CA GLN A 54 -16.49 -15.15 -7.45
C GLN A 54 -17.48 -14.89 -6.30
N LEU A 55 -18.64 -15.57 -6.29
CA LEU A 55 -19.61 -15.51 -5.20
C LEU A 55 -19.09 -16.08 -3.87
N ARG A 56 -18.38 -17.20 -3.90
CA ARG A 56 -17.79 -17.77 -2.67
C ARG A 56 -16.68 -16.88 -2.11
N ARG A 57 -15.93 -16.22 -2.99
CA ARG A 57 -14.92 -15.25 -2.61
C ARG A 57 -15.59 -14.00 -2.05
N THR A 58 -16.57 -13.39 -2.72
CA THR A 58 -17.32 -12.23 -2.17
C THR A 58 -18.06 -12.54 -0.86
N ALA A 59 -18.59 -13.75 -0.69
CA ALA A 59 -19.19 -14.17 0.58
C ALA A 59 -18.16 -14.34 1.70
N ARG A 60 -16.97 -14.90 1.43
CA ARG A 60 -15.86 -14.97 2.41
C ARG A 60 -15.28 -13.59 2.74
N LEU A 61 -15.24 -12.70 1.76
CA LEU A 61 -14.80 -11.31 1.87
C LEU A 61 -15.76 -10.49 2.72
N ALA A 62 -17.07 -10.64 2.51
CA ALA A 62 -18.10 -10.04 3.36
C ALA A 62 -18.08 -10.59 4.81
N LEU A 63 -17.39 -11.70 5.06
CA LEU A 63 -17.26 -12.34 6.37
C LEU A 63 -15.97 -11.97 7.13
N ARG A 64 -14.96 -11.35 6.49
CA ARG A 64 -13.77 -10.87 7.21
C ARG A 64 -14.10 -9.56 7.92
N GLN A 65 -14.57 -9.70 9.16
CA GLN A 65 -14.85 -8.56 10.04
C GLN A 65 -13.57 -7.77 10.29
N LYS A 66 -13.69 -6.44 10.27
CA LYS A 66 -12.65 -5.54 10.77
C LYS A 66 -12.18 -6.04 12.15
N PRO A 67 -10.86 -6.13 12.40
CA PRO A 67 -10.34 -6.49 13.71
C PRO A 67 -10.97 -5.62 14.81
N ARG A 68 -11.29 -6.22 15.96
CA ARG A 68 -12.06 -5.54 17.03
C ARG A 68 -11.22 -4.77 18.03
N SER A 69 -9.90 -4.71 17.88
CA SER A 69 -9.04 -4.02 18.85
C SER A 69 -9.28 -2.52 18.75
N LYS A 70 -9.38 -1.84 19.90
CA LYS A 70 -9.53 -0.39 19.93
C LYS A 70 -8.19 0.26 19.53
N PRO A 71 -8.15 1.07 18.45
CA PRO A 71 -6.94 1.79 18.06
C PRO A 71 -6.42 2.72 19.17
N MET A 72 -5.11 2.90 19.26
CA MET A 72 -4.53 3.92 20.13
C MET A 72 -4.77 5.33 19.52
N PRO A 73 -5.09 6.34 20.34
CA PRO A 73 -5.34 7.70 19.86
C PRO A 73 -4.11 8.29 19.17
N ALA A 74 -4.31 9.26 18.27
CA ALA A 74 -3.20 9.89 17.54
C ALA A 74 -2.25 10.64 18.47
N GLU A 75 -2.78 11.20 19.57
CA GLU A 75 -2.05 11.95 20.59
C GLU A 75 -1.30 11.04 21.59
N GLN A 76 -1.33 9.72 21.37
CA GLN A 76 -0.69 8.76 22.25
C GLN A 76 0.81 9.04 22.37
N LYS A 77 1.26 9.28 23.62
CA LYS A 77 2.68 9.55 23.91
C LYS A 77 3.52 8.28 24.02
N VAL A 78 2.95 7.21 24.57
CA VAL A 78 3.66 5.95 24.85
C VAL A 78 3.05 4.81 24.07
N TYR A 79 3.84 4.19 23.19
CA TYR A 79 3.46 3.02 22.41
C TYR A 79 4.04 1.73 23.02
N PRO A 80 3.58 0.54 22.63
CA PRO A 80 4.10 -0.74 23.14
C PRO A 80 5.62 -0.89 23.07
N ALA A 81 6.24 -0.41 21.98
CA ALA A 81 7.71 -0.42 21.80
C ALA A 81 8.45 0.66 22.62
N LYS A 82 7.74 1.46 23.43
CA LYS A 82 8.29 2.52 24.30
C LYS A 82 9.22 3.46 23.52
N GLU A 83 10.41 3.72 24.04
CA GLU A 83 11.41 4.59 23.42
C GLU A 83 11.92 4.09 22.06
N LEU A 84 11.81 2.78 21.78
CA LEU A 84 12.22 2.18 20.51
C LEU A 84 11.15 2.30 19.42
N CYS A 85 9.99 2.89 19.72
CA CYS A 85 8.91 3.03 18.75
C CYS A 85 9.34 3.92 17.56
N SER A 86 9.35 3.34 16.36
CA SER A 86 9.56 4.07 15.09
C SER A 86 8.35 4.87 14.60
N ARG A 87 7.29 4.96 15.41
CA ARG A 87 6.02 5.62 15.07
C ARG A 87 5.48 5.21 13.69
N CYS A 88 5.54 3.92 13.34
CA CYS A 88 5.08 3.43 12.04
C CYS A 88 3.55 3.56 11.78
N GLY A 89 2.76 3.90 12.80
CA GLY A 89 1.31 4.08 12.71
C GLY A 89 0.49 2.80 12.97
N PHE A 90 1.12 1.63 13.10
CA PHE A 90 0.42 0.35 13.25
C PHE A 90 -0.52 0.32 14.46
N CYS A 91 -0.05 0.84 15.60
CA CYS A 91 -0.82 0.83 16.85
C CYS A 91 -2.03 1.77 16.83
N ASN A 92 -2.08 2.70 15.89
CA ASN A 92 -3.19 3.62 15.68
C ASN A 92 -4.29 3.04 14.77
N THR A 93 -4.22 1.74 14.50
CA THR A 93 -5.22 1.01 13.71
C THR A 93 -5.89 -0.06 14.56
N SER A 94 -6.99 -0.59 14.06
CA SER A 94 -7.73 -1.69 14.68
C SER A 94 -6.94 -3.00 14.72
N LEU A 95 -5.79 -3.07 14.03
CA LEU A 95 -4.86 -4.21 14.02
C LEU A 95 -3.92 -4.25 15.25
N VAL A 96 -3.98 -3.25 16.14
CA VAL A 96 -3.08 -3.15 17.32
C VAL A 96 -3.05 -4.41 18.20
N GLY A 97 -4.10 -5.23 18.21
CA GLY A 97 -4.11 -6.52 18.93
C GLY A 97 -3.02 -7.50 18.46
N ARG A 98 -2.46 -7.32 17.26
CA ARG A 98 -1.36 -8.12 16.70
C ARG A 98 0.01 -7.45 16.83
N VAL A 99 0.15 -6.42 17.66
CA VAL A 99 1.41 -5.65 17.76
C VAL A 99 2.63 -6.51 18.12
N GLN A 100 2.46 -7.57 18.91
CA GLN A 100 3.55 -8.50 19.26
C GLN A 100 4.04 -9.33 18.06
N GLU A 101 3.19 -9.52 17.06
CA GLU A 101 3.48 -10.32 15.86
C GLU A 101 3.90 -9.44 14.66
N ALA A 102 3.61 -8.14 14.71
CA ALA A 102 3.85 -7.23 13.59
C ALA A 102 4.93 -6.18 13.86
N CYS A 103 5.10 -5.73 15.11
CA CYS A 103 6.06 -4.69 15.41
C CYS A 103 7.51 -5.16 15.13
N ALA A 104 8.29 -4.32 14.45
CA ALA A 104 9.70 -4.56 14.16
C ALA A 104 10.62 -4.46 15.40
N PHE A 105 10.07 -4.09 16.57
CA PHE A 105 10.83 -3.86 17.81
C PHE A 105 10.31 -4.66 19.01
N LEU A 106 9.33 -5.55 18.79
CA LEU A 106 8.76 -6.42 19.83
C LEU A 106 8.74 -7.88 19.35
N GLY A 107 8.77 -8.81 20.29
CA GLY A 107 8.89 -10.23 19.98
C GLY A 107 10.19 -10.51 19.21
N GLU A 108 10.09 -11.22 18.09
CA GLU A 108 11.18 -11.44 17.13
C GLU A 108 11.77 -10.14 16.53
N GLY A 109 11.05 -9.02 16.65
CA GLY A 109 11.50 -7.74 16.11
C GLY A 109 11.77 -7.79 14.60
N MET A 110 12.97 -7.37 14.20
CA MET A 110 13.38 -7.36 12.78
C MET A 110 13.88 -8.71 12.26
N GLU A 111 14.16 -9.68 13.13
CA GLU A 111 14.55 -11.05 12.71
C GLU A 111 13.45 -11.72 11.87
N ARG A 112 12.20 -11.30 12.08
CA ARG A 112 11.03 -11.72 11.31
C ARG A 112 11.19 -11.55 9.80
N ILE A 113 12.10 -10.68 9.33
CA ILE A 113 12.43 -10.54 7.91
C ILE A 113 12.71 -11.90 7.27
N ASP A 114 13.43 -12.80 7.93
CA ASP A 114 13.82 -14.09 7.33
C ASP A 114 12.60 -14.97 6.99
N ALA A 115 11.55 -14.93 7.81
CA ALA A 115 10.29 -15.62 7.53
C ALA A 115 9.47 -14.86 6.47
N LEU A 116 9.46 -13.53 6.54
CA LEU A 116 8.74 -12.68 5.58
C LEU A 116 9.35 -12.75 4.17
N GLU A 117 10.67 -12.87 4.02
CA GLU A 117 11.32 -13.03 2.71
C GLU A 117 10.79 -14.27 1.98
N ALA A 118 10.75 -15.42 2.67
CA ALA A 118 10.21 -16.65 2.11
C ALA A 118 8.74 -16.50 1.69
N LYS A 119 7.94 -15.79 2.49
CA LYS A 119 6.53 -15.54 2.20
C LYS A 119 6.32 -14.58 1.03
N VAL A 120 7.11 -13.50 0.95
CA VAL A 120 6.92 -12.41 -0.02
C VAL A 120 7.62 -12.70 -1.34
N HIS A 121 8.80 -13.29 -1.30
CA HIS A 121 9.65 -13.55 -2.48
C HIS A 121 9.67 -15.02 -2.90
N GLY A 122 9.04 -15.92 -2.15
CA GLY A 122 9.03 -17.36 -2.39
C GLY A 122 10.30 -18.09 -1.96
N ARG A 123 11.31 -17.36 -1.46
CA ARG A 123 12.59 -17.88 -0.98
C ARG A 123 13.21 -16.94 0.05
N ARG A 124 14.16 -17.46 0.83
CA ARG A 124 15.03 -16.62 1.68
C ARG A 124 16.25 -16.14 0.88
N ARG A 125 16.90 -15.09 1.40
CA ARG A 125 18.22 -14.69 0.92
C ARG A 125 19.28 -15.77 1.16
N ARG A 126 20.28 -15.81 0.29
CA ARG A 126 21.47 -16.66 0.38
C ARG A 126 22.56 -15.90 1.12
N ILE A 127 22.85 -16.31 2.35
CA ILE A 127 23.84 -15.65 3.22
C ILE A 127 25.28 -15.84 2.74
N ASP A 128 25.51 -16.83 1.89
CA ASP A 128 26.79 -17.15 1.24
C ASP A 128 27.01 -16.38 -0.07
N GLU A 129 26.00 -15.65 -0.56
CA GLU A 129 26.11 -14.76 -1.72
C GLU A 129 26.16 -13.29 -1.25
N GLU A 130 27.18 -12.56 -1.71
CA GLU A 130 27.51 -11.23 -1.19
C GLU A 130 26.39 -10.21 -1.42
N ASN A 131 25.77 -10.17 -2.60
CA ASN A 131 24.71 -9.20 -2.85
C ASN A 131 23.48 -9.49 -1.98
N GLU A 132 23.10 -10.76 -1.83
CA GLU A 132 21.95 -11.14 -1.02
C GLU A 132 22.20 -10.99 0.48
N LEU A 133 23.46 -11.14 0.93
CA LEU A 133 23.87 -10.83 2.30
C LEU A 133 23.65 -9.34 2.63
N TYR A 134 24.04 -8.43 1.75
CA TYR A 134 23.98 -6.98 2.00
C TYR A 134 22.65 -6.33 1.60
N PHE A 135 22.02 -6.79 0.52
CA PHE A 135 20.86 -6.14 -0.11
C PHE A 135 19.57 -6.96 -0.02
N GLY A 136 19.60 -8.16 0.56
CA GLY A 136 18.45 -9.06 0.70
C GLY A 136 18.14 -9.81 -0.60
N VAL A 137 16.95 -10.41 -0.68
CA VAL A 137 16.55 -11.20 -1.86
C VAL A 137 16.58 -10.37 -3.16
N THR A 138 17.48 -10.72 -4.08
CA THR A 138 17.59 -10.09 -5.41
C THR A 138 16.95 -10.93 -6.51
N GLU A 139 16.58 -10.29 -7.62
CA GLU A 139 16.23 -11.00 -8.86
C GLU A 139 17.45 -11.69 -9.48
N GLU A 140 17.23 -12.64 -10.39
CA GLU A 140 18.27 -13.37 -11.11
C GLU A 140 19.22 -12.44 -11.88
N ASN A 141 18.70 -11.31 -12.35
CA ASN A 141 19.46 -10.29 -13.07
C ASN A 141 20.16 -9.27 -12.15
N GLY A 142 20.18 -9.51 -10.83
CA GLY A 142 20.88 -8.71 -9.84
C GLY A 142 20.29 -7.32 -9.58
N LEU A 143 21.10 -6.45 -8.97
CA LEU A 143 20.75 -5.07 -8.65
C LEU A 143 20.87 -4.16 -9.88
N ARG A 144 19.85 -3.35 -10.14
CA ARG A 144 19.82 -2.46 -11.32
C ARG A 144 19.52 -1.03 -10.92
N PRO A 145 20.26 -0.04 -11.47
CA PRO A 145 19.91 1.35 -11.26
C PRO A 145 18.61 1.69 -11.99
N ILE A 146 17.71 2.38 -11.31
CA ILE A 146 16.52 2.94 -11.95
C ILE A 146 16.90 4.29 -12.55
N ARG A 147 16.69 4.45 -13.86
CA ARG A 147 16.93 5.70 -14.58
C ARG A 147 15.61 6.32 -14.99
N MET A 148 15.48 7.63 -14.78
CA MET A 148 14.32 8.40 -15.22
C MET A 148 14.74 9.47 -16.24
N ALA A 149 13.96 9.55 -17.32
CA ALA A 149 14.07 10.60 -18.32
C ALA A 149 13.79 11.98 -17.70
N ARG A 150 14.51 13.02 -18.14
CA ARG A 150 14.48 14.34 -17.48
C ARG A 150 13.11 15.00 -17.58
N GLU A 151 12.44 14.82 -18.70
CA GLU A 151 11.09 15.27 -19.03
C GLU A 151 9.99 14.62 -18.17
N SER A 152 10.29 13.49 -17.53
CA SER A 152 9.33 12.75 -16.70
C SER A 152 9.44 13.07 -15.21
N ARG A 153 10.29 14.04 -14.83
CA ARG A 153 10.55 14.39 -13.42
C ARG A 153 9.45 15.32 -12.90
N PRO A 154 8.73 14.95 -11.83
CA PRO A 154 7.74 15.82 -11.22
C PRO A 154 8.40 17.01 -10.53
N GLU A 155 7.69 18.13 -10.42
CA GLU A 155 8.22 19.34 -9.78
C GLU A 155 8.57 19.09 -8.31
N ARG A 156 7.59 18.64 -7.51
CA ARG A 156 7.78 18.21 -6.13
C ARG A 156 8.26 16.77 -6.10
N ARG A 157 9.52 16.56 -5.70
CA ARG A 157 10.16 15.25 -5.69
C ARG A 157 11.34 15.22 -4.72
N ALA A 158 11.70 14.00 -4.31
CA ALA A 158 13.05 13.72 -3.84
C ALA A 158 13.88 13.23 -5.03
N TRP A 159 15.16 13.62 -5.10
CA TRP A 159 16.07 13.24 -6.17
C TRP A 159 15.48 13.50 -7.58
N THR A 160 15.26 12.47 -8.37
CA THR A 160 14.63 12.55 -9.70
C THR A 160 13.14 12.20 -9.70
N GLY A 161 12.55 11.79 -8.56
CA GLY A 161 11.11 11.53 -8.45
C GLY A 161 10.65 10.14 -8.89
N VAL A 162 11.54 9.14 -8.91
CA VAL A 162 11.23 7.73 -9.28
C VAL A 162 10.00 7.21 -8.56
N VAL A 163 9.96 7.39 -7.24
CA VAL A 163 8.86 6.90 -6.41
C VAL A 163 7.53 7.53 -6.83
N THR A 164 7.50 8.86 -6.94
CA THR A 164 6.32 9.61 -7.36
C THR A 164 5.85 9.20 -8.76
N SER A 165 6.75 9.12 -9.74
CA SER A 165 6.37 8.78 -11.11
C SER A 165 5.83 7.35 -11.25
N ILE A 166 6.43 6.37 -10.54
CA ILE A 166 5.90 5.00 -10.50
C ILE A 166 4.49 5.00 -9.92
N ALA A 167 4.27 5.68 -8.79
CA ALA A 167 2.97 5.74 -8.15
C ALA A 167 1.89 6.40 -9.02
N CYS A 168 2.21 7.53 -9.66
CA CYS A 168 1.33 8.20 -10.60
C CYS A 168 0.96 7.28 -11.78
N GLU A 169 1.95 6.58 -12.36
CA GLU A 169 1.70 5.69 -13.49
C GLU A 169 0.86 4.47 -13.09
N MET A 170 1.06 3.94 -11.87
CA MET A 170 0.25 2.83 -11.36
C MET A 170 -1.21 3.22 -11.15
N LEU A 171 -1.50 4.47 -10.77
CA LEU A 171 -2.87 5.01 -10.72
C LEU A 171 -3.44 5.22 -12.13
N ARG A 172 -2.71 5.90 -13.02
CA ARG A 172 -3.17 6.20 -14.40
C ARG A 172 -3.52 4.95 -15.20
N SER A 173 -2.69 3.91 -15.08
CA SER A 173 -2.89 2.63 -15.76
C SER A 173 -3.95 1.74 -15.09
N GLY A 174 -4.51 2.16 -13.95
CA GLY A 174 -5.43 1.34 -13.16
C GLY A 174 -4.78 0.10 -12.55
N ARG A 175 -3.44 0.04 -12.47
CA ARG A 175 -2.71 -1.06 -11.83
C ARG A 175 -2.93 -1.09 -10.31
N VAL A 176 -3.22 0.06 -9.71
CA VAL A 176 -3.72 0.19 -8.33
C VAL A 176 -4.92 1.11 -8.27
N ASP A 177 -5.76 0.88 -7.25
CA ASP A 177 -6.94 1.71 -6.99
C ASP A 177 -6.61 2.87 -6.03
N ALA A 178 -5.55 2.71 -5.22
CA ALA A 178 -5.06 3.71 -4.30
C ALA A 178 -3.57 3.54 -4.01
N VAL A 179 -2.96 4.62 -3.52
CA VAL A 179 -1.58 4.71 -3.06
C VAL A 179 -1.56 5.18 -1.61
N LEU A 180 -0.97 4.41 -0.72
CA LEU A 180 -0.65 4.85 0.62
C LEU A 180 0.74 5.52 0.61
N CYS A 181 0.78 6.84 0.76
CA CYS A 181 2.00 7.66 0.75
C CYS A 181 1.98 8.75 1.84
N VAL A 182 2.98 9.63 1.87
CA VAL A 182 3.17 10.66 2.90
C VAL A 182 3.11 12.06 2.29
N GLY A 183 2.01 12.76 2.56
CA GLY A 183 1.87 14.20 2.31
C GLY A 183 2.50 15.04 3.42
N SER A 184 2.34 16.35 3.30
CA SER A 184 2.67 17.31 4.36
C SER A 184 1.44 17.56 5.23
N ALA A 185 1.63 17.83 6.52
CA ALA A 185 0.54 18.09 7.45
C ALA A 185 -0.26 19.34 7.06
N SER A 186 0.44 20.43 6.73
CA SER A 186 -0.14 21.67 6.23
C SER A 186 0.89 22.48 5.43
N PRO A 187 0.47 23.55 4.72
CA PRO A 187 1.38 24.50 4.09
C PRO A 187 2.36 25.17 5.06
N GLU A 188 1.93 25.40 6.31
CA GLU A 188 2.73 26.03 7.38
C GLU A 188 3.69 25.04 8.05
N ALA A 189 3.41 23.73 7.94
CA ALA A 189 4.26 22.64 8.45
C ALA A 189 4.64 21.67 7.30
N PRO A 190 5.39 22.12 6.29
CA PRO A 190 5.63 21.34 5.07
C PRO A 190 6.48 20.09 5.29
N LEU A 191 7.32 20.08 6.34
CA LEU A 191 8.18 18.96 6.72
C LEU A 191 7.48 17.94 7.63
N GLU A 192 6.36 18.33 8.24
CA GLU A 192 5.63 17.43 9.13
C GLU A 192 4.85 16.40 8.30
N PRO A 193 5.04 15.10 8.53
CA PRO A 193 4.47 14.07 7.68
C PRO A 193 3.01 13.81 8.00
N LYS A 194 2.19 13.78 6.95
CA LYS A 194 0.80 13.32 7.03
C LYS A 194 0.57 12.17 6.07
N PRO A 195 0.53 10.93 6.57
CA PRO A 195 0.12 9.77 5.78
C PRO A 195 -1.26 9.98 5.16
N ILE A 196 -1.42 9.61 3.90
CA ILE A 196 -2.68 9.70 3.16
C ILE A 196 -2.93 8.44 2.35
N LEU A 197 -4.20 8.16 2.08
CA LEU A 197 -4.65 7.15 1.12
C LEU A 197 -5.04 7.87 -0.19
N ALA A 198 -4.04 8.20 -1.01
CA ALA A 198 -4.24 8.92 -2.27
C ALA A 198 -4.97 8.04 -3.30
N ARG A 199 -5.95 8.61 -3.99
CA ARG A 199 -6.71 7.96 -5.08
C ARG A 199 -6.52 8.66 -6.41
N THR A 200 -5.94 9.85 -6.41
CA THR A 200 -5.69 10.64 -7.61
C THR A 200 -4.20 10.86 -7.85
N VAL A 201 -3.85 11.14 -9.10
CA VAL A 201 -2.46 11.45 -9.48
C VAL A 201 -2.01 12.76 -8.83
N GLU A 202 -2.92 13.71 -8.70
CA GLU A 202 -2.73 15.03 -8.13
C GLU A 202 -2.37 14.95 -6.64
N GLU A 203 -3.06 14.10 -5.88
CA GLU A 203 -2.74 13.81 -4.48
C GLU A 203 -1.33 13.21 -4.34
N VAL A 204 -0.96 12.28 -5.22
CA VAL A 204 0.38 11.67 -5.22
C VAL A 204 1.45 12.72 -5.56
N LEU A 205 1.23 13.57 -6.57
CA LEU A 205 2.16 14.65 -6.94
C LEU A 205 2.35 15.66 -5.80
N ALA A 206 1.26 16.04 -5.13
CA ALA A 206 1.29 16.93 -3.97
C ALA A 206 2.06 16.32 -2.79
N SER A 207 2.07 14.99 -2.66
CA SER A 207 2.80 14.26 -1.62
C SER A 207 4.31 14.13 -1.88
N GLY A 208 4.81 14.57 -3.04
CA GLY A 208 6.22 14.41 -3.43
C GLY A 208 7.23 14.99 -2.42
N GLY A 209 8.44 14.43 -2.45
CA GLY A 209 9.53 14.79 -1.53
C GLY A 209 9.55 13.93 -0.26
N VAL A 210 10.68 13.97 0.46
CA VAL A 210 10.85 13.29 1.75
C VAL A 210 10.43 14.24 2.87
N LYS A 211 9.69 13.73 3.85
CA LYS A 211 9.40 14.44 5.11
C LYS A 211 10.38 13.85 6.13
N PRO A 212 11.46 14.57 6.50
CA PRO A 212 12.66 13.97 7.11
C PRO A 212 12.48 13.78 8.62
N MET A 213 11.45 13.04 9.00
CA MET A 213 11.12 12.66 10.37
C MET A 213 10.26 11.39 10.38
N LEU A 214 10.09 10.78 11.55
CA LEU A 214 9.24 9.59 11.70
C LEU A 214 7.80 9.88 11.26
N SER A 215 7.22 8.98 10.46
CA SER A 215 5.87 9.11 9.92
C SER A 215 5.02 7.86 10.19
N PRO A 216 3.74 8.04 10.60
CA PRO A 216 2.83 6.92 10.87
C PRO A 216 2.18 6.36 9.60
N ASN A 217 2.97 5.92 8.60
CA ASN A 217 2.46 5.47 7.29
C ASN A 217 1.41 4.35 7.35
N LEU A 218 1.27 3.60 8.45
CA LEU A 218 0.24 2.57 8.57
C LEU A 218 -1.09 3.09 9.13
N LEU A 219 -1.15 4.35 9.57
CA LEU A 219 -2.38 4.98 10.08
C LEU A 219 -3.54 4.92 9.06
N PRO A 220 -3.34 5.22 7.75
CA PRO A 220 -4.42 5.15 6.77
C PRO A 220 -4.93 3.73 6.48
N LEU A 221 -4.35 2.68 7.05
CA LEU A 221 -4.96 1.35 7.02
C LEU A 221 -6.31 1.33 7.73
N GLU A 222 -6.52 2.21 8.73
CA GLU A 222 -7.81 2.34 9.40
C GLU A 222 -8.88 2.90 8.45
N GLU A 223 -8.55 3.94 7.69
CA GLU A 223 -9.41 4.50 6.63
C GLU A 223 -9.67 3.43 5.55
N LEU A 224 -8.63 2.69 5.13
CA LEU A 224 -8.76 1.58 4.20
C LEU A 224 -9.79 0.54 4.69
N TRP A 225 -9.87 0.30 6.01
CA TRP A 225 -10.88 -0.59 6.58
C TRP A 225 -12.30 -0.06 6.52
N GLU A 226 -12.50 1.25 6.61
CA GLU A 226 -13.83 1.88 6.59
C GLU A 226 -14.40 1.93 5.17
N VAL A 227 -13.53 2.13 4.18
CA VAL A 227 -13.90 2.20 2.76
C VAL A 227 -13.84 0.83 2.06
N ARG A 228 -13.49 -0.23 2.79
CA ARG A 228 -13.49 -1.61 2.29
C ARG A 228 -14.90 -2.10 2.05
N GLY A 229 -15.12 -2.57 0.83
CA GLY A 229 -16.39 -3.16 0.40
C GLY A 229 -16.87 -2.65 -0.94
N GLN A 230 -16.35 -1.53 -1.45
CA GLN A 230 -16.79 -0.98 -2.74
C GLN A 230 -15.67 -0.62 -3.74
N ASP A 231 -14.49 -0.07 -3.34
CA ASP A 231 -13.59 0.52 -4.37
C ASP A 231 -12.07 0.20 -4.33
N ILE A 232 -11.47 -0.23 -3.22
CA ILE A 232 -10.00 -0.48 -3.16
C ILE A 232 -9.69 -1.96 -2.98
N ARG A 233 -9.06 -2.57 -4.00
CA ARG A 233 -8.62 -3.97 -4.01
C ARG A 233 -7.14 -4.12 -4.33
N LYS A 234 -6.56 -3.20 -5.10
CA LYS A 234 -5.14 -3.16 -5.46
C LYS A 234 -4.53 -1.92 -4.82
N LEU A 235 -3.59 -2.11 -3.90
CA LEU A 235 -2.95 -1.02 -3.16
C LEU A 235 -1.47 -0.94 -3.52
N LEU A 236 -0.96 0.28 -3.71
CA LEU A 236 0.48 0.55 -3.62
C LEU A 236 0.78 1.14 -2.24
N PHE A 237 1.68 0.53 -1.48
CA PHE A 237 2.22 1.09 -0.25
C PHE A 237 3.62 1.68 -0.50
N ILE A 238 3.84 2.92 -0.08
CA ILE A 238 5.12 3.61 -0.13
C ILE A 238 5.57 3.90 1.30
N GLY A 239 6.76 3.40 1.68
CA GLY A 239 7.26 3.56 3.03
C GLY A 239 8.64 2.97 3.24
N VAL A 240 9.05 2.92 4.51
CA VAL A 240 10.39 2.47 4.92
C VAL A 240 10.35 1.06 5.55
N GLY A 241 11.51 0.45 5.74
CA GLY A 241 11.66 -0.96 6.14
C GLY A 241 10.82 -1.39 7.35
N CYS A 242 10.85 -0.63 8.45
CA CYS A 242 10.11 -0.99 9.67
C CYS A 242 8.59 -0.96 9.47
N GLN A 243 8.08 -0.10 8.57
CA GLN A 243 6.67 -0.03 8.22
C GLN A 243 6.28 -1.20 7.31
N VAL A 244 7.14 -1.54 6.34
CA VAL A 244 6.93 -2.68 5.44
C VAL A 244 6.88 -4.00 6.21
N GLN A 245 7.78 -4.21 7.18
CA GLN A 245 7.76 -5.42 8.01
C GLN A 245 6.43 -5.57 8.77
N ALA A 246 5.96 -4.49 9.41
CA ALA A 246 4.68 -4.49 10.11
C ALA A 246 3.51 -4.74 9.14
N LEU A 247 3.52 -4.10 7.97
CA LEU A 247 2.52 -4.29 6.92
C LEU A 247 2.45 -5.74 6.44
N ARG A 248 3.58 -6.34 6.07
CA ARG A 248 3.66 -7.73 5.56
C ARG A 248 3.26 -8.77 6.61
N SER A 249 3.45 -8.45 7.89
CA SER A 249 3.02 -9.32 9.00
C SER A 249 1.50 -9.44 9.12
N VAL A 250 0.74 -8.44 8.64
CA VAL A 250 -0.73 -8.40 8.68
C VAL A 250 -1.38 -8.32 7.29
N GLU A 251 -0.61 -8.52 6.22
CA GLU A 251 -1.09 -8.37 4.84
C GLU A 251 -2.31 -9.25 4.55
N GLU A 252 -2.34 -10.45 5.12
CA GLU A 252 -3.48 -11.36 4.95
C GLU A 252 -4.75 -10.82 5.62
N ASP A 253 -4.62 -10.06 6.70
CA ASP A 253 -5.77 -9.41 7.32
C ASP A 253 -6.27 -8.30 6.39
N LEU A 254 -5.36 -7.62 5.71
CA LEU A 254 -5.70 -6.57 4.76
C LEU A 254 -6.41 -7.06 3.49
N ASP A 255 -6.81 -8.31 3.30
CA ASP A 255 -7.85 -8.67 2.30
C ASP A 255 -7.81 -7.93 0.93
N LEU A 256 -6.61 -7.72 0.38
CA LEU A 256 -6.35 -7.05 -0.89
C LEU A 256 -6.21 -8.12 -1.97
N ASP A 257 -6.60 -7.78 -3.19
CA ASP A 257 -6.33 -8.62 -4.35
C ASP A 257 -4.84 -8.57 -4.70
N VAL A 258 -4.24 -7.38 -4.60
CA VAL A 258 -2.82 -7.15 -4.83
C VAL A 258 -2.31 -6.07 -3.87
N LEU A 259 -1.18 -6.33 -3.23
CA LEU A 259 -0.41 -5.34 -2.49
C LEU A 259 0.98 -5.16 -3.14
N TYR A 260 1.16 -4.02 -3.80
CA TYR A 260 2.48 -3.57 -4.23
C TYR A 260 3.14 -2.80 -3.10
N VAL A 261 4.45 -3.00 -2.91
CA VAL A 261 5.25 -2.25 -1.94
C VAL A 261 6.41 -1.62 -2.69
N LEU A 262 6.49 -0.29 -2.63
CA LEU A 262 7.60 0.50 -3.14
C LEU A 262 8.35 1.09 -1.94
N GLY A 263 9.33 0.33 -1.46
CA GLY A 263 10.14 0.71 -0.31
C GLY A 263 11.24 1.71 -0.67
N THR A 264 11.65 2.50 0.32
CA THR A 264 12.86 3.34 0.26
C THR A 264 13.84 2.95 1.36
N ASN A 265 15.14 3.08 1.08
CA ASN A 265 16.19 2.93 2.09
C ASN A 265 15.99 3.98 3.20
N CYS A 266 16.33 3.64 4.44
CA CYS A 266 16.12 4.53 5.58
C CYS A 266 17.03 4.18 6.75
N VAL A 267 17.72 5.20 7.26
CA VAL A 267 18.49 5.21 8.52
C VAL A 267 18.35 6.60 9.16
N ASP A 268 18.67 6.72 10.45
CA ASP A 268 18.85 7.99 11.18
C ASP A 268 17.68 8.99 11.12
N ASN A 269 16.45 8.48 11.08
CA ASN A 269 15.28 9.33 10.94
C ASN A 269 14.97 10.14 12.24
N PRO A 270 14.90 11.48 12.19
CA PRO A 270 14.53 12.29 13.35
C PRO A 270 13.18 11.89 13.96
N ARG A 271 13.10 11.88 15.29
CA ARG A 271 11.89 11.44 16.02
C ARG A 271 10.67 12.31 15.74
N ASP A 272 10.89 13.62 15.71
CA ASP A 272 9.87 14.65 15.64
C ASP A 272 10.46 15.95 15.05
N ALA A 273 9.62 16.98 14.92
CA ALA A 273 10.00 18.27 14.36
C ALA A 273 11.08 18.97 15.19
N GLU A 274 11.06 18.82 16.53
CA GLU A 274 12.06 19.41 17.41
C GLU A 274 13.44 18.79 17.17
N ALA A 275 13.51 17.45 17.09
CA ALA A 275 14.74 16.74 16.79
C ALA A 275 15.31 17.11 15.41
N LEU A 276 14.44 17.21 14.40
CA LEU A 276 14.82 17.67 13.06
C LEU A 276 15.39 19.10 13.09
N GLN A 277 14.68 20.02 13.74
CA GLN A 277 15.10 21.42 13.84
C GLN A 277 16.42 21.59 14.60
N ARG A 278 16.63 20.79 15.65
CA ARG A 278 17.92 20.75 16.35
C ARG A 278 19.06 20.32 15.42
N PHE A 279 18.83 19.32 14.57
CA PHE A 279 19.81 18.90 13.58
C PHE A 279 20.08 19.98 12.53
N LEU A 280 19.03 20.55 11.92
CA LEU A 280 19.16 21.57 10.88
C LEU A 280 19.93 22.80 11.37
N ARG A 281 19.67 23.28 12.60
CA ARG A 281 20.44 24.38 13.21
C ARG A 281 21.93 24.10 13.37
N SER A 282 22.34 22.83 13.41
CA SER A 282 23.74 22.43 13.48
C SER A 282 24.37 22.15 12.11
N ALA A 283 23.55 21.88 11.09
CA ALA A 283 23.99 21.37 9.79
C ALA A 283 23.82 22.37 8.62
N SER A 284 22.99 23.41 8.78
CA SER A 284 22.70 24.42 7.76
C SER A 284 22.95 25.83 8.29
N GLU A 285 23.42 26.73 7.43
CA GLU A 285 23.48 28.18 7.69
C GLU A 285 22.09 28.83 7.65
N THR A 286 21.14 28.19 6.97
CA THR A 286 19.77 28.66 6.69
C THR A 286 18.72 27.62 7.10
N PRO A 287 18.67 27.20 8.38
CA PRO A 287 17.79 26.11 8.83
C PRO A 287 16.31 26.36 8.58
N GLU A 288 15.89 27.63 8.57
CA GLU A 288 14.48 28.04 8.43
C GLU A 288 13.95 27.92 6.99
N THR A 289 14.84 27.85 5.99
CA THR A 289 14.46 27.68 4.58
C THR A 289 14.68 26.26 4.07
N ALA A 290 15.29 25.39 4.87
CA ALA A 290 15.55 24.02 4.47
C ALA A 290 14.24 23.23 4.28
N VAL A 291 14.00 22.74 3.07
CA VAL A 291 12.88 21.88 2.71
C VAL A 291 13.23 20.38 2.79
N GLY A 292 14.47 20.05 3.15
CA GLY A 292 14.94 18.69 3.38
C GLY A 292 16.45 18.63 3.59
N PHE A 293 16.99 17.42 3.76
CA PHE A 293 18.43 17.18 3.76
C PHE A 293 18.75 15.77 3.25
N GLU A 294 20.00 15.53 2.88
CA GLU A 294 20.50 14.22 2.49
C GLU A 294 21.96 14.03 2.95
N PHE A 295 22.28 12.84 3.48
CA PHE A 295 23.66 12.44 3.77
C PHE A 295 24.26 11.81 2.52
N MET A 296 25.17 12.54 1.88
CA MET A 296 25.68 12.19 0.56
C MET A 296 26.93 11.32 0.64
N GLN A 297 27.19 10.56 -0.43
CA GLN A 297 28.29 9.60 -0.52
C GLN A 297 29.67 10.27 -0.52
N ASP A 298 29.74 11.59 -0.73
CA ASP A 298 30.96 12.40 -0.66
C ASP A 298 31.28 12.87 0.78
N ASN A 299 30.66 12.26 1.79
CA ASN A 299 30.79 12.59 3.21
C ASN A 299 30.36 14.03 3.53
N ARG A 300 29.37 14.56 2.81
CA ARG A 300 28.76 15.87 3.06
C ARG A 300 27.27 15.74 3.32
N ILE A 301 26.73 16.72 4.03
CA ILE A 301 25.30 16.88 4.23
C ILE A 301 24.84 17.94 3.24
N TRP A 302 23.88 17.59 2.40
CA TRP A 302 23.23 18.56 1.51
C TRP A 302 21.94 19.01 2.16
N ALA A 303 21.86 20.28 2.57
CA ALA A 303 20.59 20.91 2.87
C ALA A 303 19.89 21.22 1.54
N ILE A 304 18.61 20.86 1.44
CA ILE A 304 17.78 21.11 0.27
C ILE A 304 16.99 22.37 0.56
N GLU A 305 17.10 23.39 -0.29
CA GLU A 305 16.36 24.66 -0.22
C GLU A 305 15.23 24.71 -1.26
#